data_AF-A0A7K8P0C6-F1
#
_entry.id   AF-A0A7K8P0C6-F1
#
_cell.length_a   1.000
_cell.length_b   1.000
_cell.length_c   1.000
_cell.angle_alpha   90.00
_cell.angle_beta   90.00
_cell.angle_gamma   90.00
#
_symmetry.space_group_name_H-M   'P 1'
#
loop_
_entity.id
_entity.type
_entity.pdbx_description
1 polymer ?
#
loop_
_entity_poly.entity_id
_entity_poly.type
_entity_poly.pdbx_seq_one_letter_code
_entity_poly.pdbx_strand_id
1 'polypeptide(L)'
;FGIATDENFVITTTNRKEITEDNFSELVQDGVTLYLLQSVDQMLLSATKERIDFLPHYDTLVKSGMYEYYASEGQNPLPFALAELIDNSLSATSQNTGIRSIQIKLLFDDSQGKPAVTVIDNGRGMTSKQLNNWAVYRLSKFTRQGDFESDHSGYVRPLPVPRSLNSDISYFGVGGKQAVFFVGQSARMISKPADSQDVHELVLSKEDF
;
A
#
# COMPACT_ATOMS: atom_id res chain seq x y z
N PHE A 1 -1.79 -41.27 -16.40
CA PHE A 1 -2.00 -40.72 -17.75
C PHE A 1 -2.14 -41.89 -18.70
N GLY A 2 -3.19 -41.93 -19.52
CA GLY A 2 -3.47 -43.04 -20.44
C GLY A 2 -2.67 -42.95 -21.74
N ILE A 3 -1.38 -42.60 -21.64
CA ILE A 3 -0.46 -42.45 -22.77
C ILE A 3 0.48 -43.65 -22.76
N ALA A 4 0.67 -44.28 -23.91
CA ALA A 4 1.53 -45.45 -24.03
C ALA A 4 3.02 -45.06 -23.93
N THR A 5 3.86 -45.93 -23.39
CA THR A 5 5.29 -45.63 -23.14
C THR A 5 6.13 -45.50 -24.42
N ASP A 6 5.59 -45.95 -25.55
CA ASP A 6 6.19 -45.86 -26.89
C ASP A 6 5.75 -44.60 -27.66
N GLU A 7 4.83 -43.78 -27.11
CA GLU A 7 4.54 -42.47 -27.71
C GLU A 7 5.70 -41.50 -27.50
N ASN A 8 6.22 -40.96 -28.60
CA ASN A 8 7.20 -39.89 -28.59
C ASN A 8 6.50 -38.55 -28.36
N PHE A 9 6.62 -38.02 -27.15
CA PHE A 9 6.19 -36.67 -26.78
C PHE A 9 7.31 -35.93 -26.05
N VAL A 10 7.20 -34.62 -25.99
CA VAL A 10 8.08 -33.74 -25.22
C VAL A 10 7.26 -32.94 -24.23
N ILE A 11 7.88 -32.61 -23.09
CA ILE A 11 7.35 -31.66 -22.12
C ILE A 11 8.16 -30.38 -22.27
N THR A 12 7.49 -29.25 -22.41
CA THR A 12 8.16 -27.95 -22.57
C THR A 12 7.56 -26.90 -21.63
N THR A 13 8.34 -25.86 -21.33
CA THR A 13 7.80 -24.62 -20.74
C THR A 13 6.93 -23.86 -21.74
N THR A 14 6.24 -22.81 -21.29
CA THR A 14 5.48 -21.91 -22.17
C THR A 14 6.34 -21.22 -23.25
N ASN A 15 7.66 -21.16 -23.04
CA ASN A 15 8.67 -20.67 -23.99
C ASN A 15 9.27 -21.75 -24.90
N ARG A 16 8.70 -22.96 -24.95
CA ARG A 16 9.23 -24.11 -25.72
C ARG A 16 10.62 -24.59 -25.30
N LYS A 17 11.04 -24.35 -24.05
CA LYS A 17 12.26 -24.99 -23.50
C LYS A 17 11.91 -26.40 -23.07
N GLU A 18 12.54 -27.41 -23.68
CA GLU A 18 12.33 -28.82 -23.34
C GLU A 18 12.82 -29.14 -21.92
N ILE A 19 11.99 -29.89 -21.19
CA ILE A 19 12.31 -30.38 -19.87
C ILE A 19 13.12 -31.67 -20.01
N THR A 20 14.32 -31.67 -19.42
CA THR A 20 15.24 -32.81 -19.39
C THR A 20 15.60 -33.14 -17.94
N GLU A 21 16.24 -34.28 -17.71
CA GLU A 21 16.74 -34.64 -16.37
C GLU A 21 17.68 -33.57 -15.80
N ASP A 22 18.54 -32.98 -16.64
CA ASP A 22 19.53 -31.98 -16.23
C ASP A 22 18.92 -30.65 -15.77
N ASN A 23 17.76 -30.27 -16.33
CA ASN A 23 17.15 -28.96 -16.08
C ASN A 23 15.83 -29.03 -15.30
N PHE A 24 15.37 -30.22 -14.94
CA PHE A 24 14.07 -30.44 -14.30
C PHE A 24 13.91 -29.61 -13.03
N SER A 25 14.89 -29.65 -12.13
CA SER A 25 14.83 -28.93 -10.85
C SER A 25 14.94 -27.40 -11.00
N GLU A 26 15.46 -26.91 -12.11
CA GLU A 26 15.56 -25.48 -12.40
C GLU A 26 14.25 -24.97 -13.00
N LEU A 27 13.66 -25.73 -13.95
CA LEU A 27 12.53 -25.28 -14.76
C LEU A 27 11.17 -25.65 -14.20
N VAL A 28 11.06 -26.75 -13.45
CA VAL A 28 9.80 -27.21 -12.86
C VAL A 28 9.70 -26.65 -11.44
N GLN A 29 9.39 -25.35 -11.36
CA GLN A 29 9.14 -24.63 -10.10
C GLN A 29 7.64 -24.63 -9.76
N ASP A 30 7.30 -24.18 -8.56
CA ASP A 30 5.92 -23.93 -8.19
C ASP A 30 5.26 -22.88 -9.12
N GLY A 31 3.99 -23.09 -9.43
CA GLY A 31 3.20 -22.18 -10.26
C GLY A 31 3.45 -22.22 -11.79
N VAL A 32 4.44 -22.96 -12.29
CA VAL A 32 4.74 -23.00 -13.73
C VAL A 32 3.64 -23.72 -14.55
N THR A 33 3.46 -23.28 -15.79
CA THR A 33 2.63 -24.00 -16.77
C THR A 33 3.54 -24.74 -17.75
N LEU A 34 3.25 -26.03 -17.99
CA LEU A 34 3.98 -26.88 -18.94
C LEU A 34 3.07 -27.33 -20.08
N TYR A 35 3.66 -27.57 -21.25
CA TYR A 35 2.99 -28.13 -22.41
C TYR A 35 3.42 -29.57 -22.64
N LEU A 36 2.46 -30.40 -23.04
CA LEU A 36 2.69 -31.73 -23.59
C LEU A 36 2.51 -31.65 -25.12
N LEU A 37 3.58 -31.93 -25.87
CA LEU A 37 3.64 -31.75 -27.33
C LEU A 37 4.24 -32.99 -28.00
N GLN A 38 3.99 -33.19 -29.29
CA GLN A 38 4.63 -34.22 -30.12
C GLN A 38 6.07 -33.86 -30.49
N SER A 39 6.38 -32.58 -30.60
CA SER A 39 7.73 -32.04 -30.80
C SER A 39 7.83 -30.63 -30.25
N VAL A 40 9.05 -30.16 -29.97
CA VAL A 40 9.30 -28.86 -29.33
C VAL A 40 8.67 -27.71 -30.13
N ASP A 41 8.70 -27.78 -31.45
CA ASP A 41 8.21 -26.75 -32.37
C ASP A 41 6.77 -27.00 -32.85
N GLN A 42 6.05 -27.98 -32.28
CA GLN A 42 4.66 -28.28 -32.69
C GLN A 42 3.81 -27.01 -32.67
N MET A 43 3.06 -26.74 -33.74
CA MET A 43 2.13 -25.60 -33.78
C MET A 43 1.07 -25.76 -32.69
N LEU A 44 0.82 -24.71 -31.90
CA LEU A 44 -0.29 -24.71 -30.94
C LEU A 44 -1.60 -24.63 -31.70
N LEU A 45 -2.29 -25.77 -31.83
CA LEU A 45 -3.59 -25.87 -32.48
C LEU A 45 -4.72 -25.19 -31.67
N SER A 46 -4.45 -24.88 -30.41
CA SER A 46 -5.37 -24.17 -29.52
C SER A 46 -4.57 -23.31 -28.54
N ALA A 47 -5.11 -22.13 -28.22
CA ALA A 47 -4.53 -21.26 -27.22
C ALA A 47 -4.58 -21.90 -25.83
N THR A 48 -3.57 -21.63 -25.03
CA THR A 48 -3.44 -22.07 -23.63
C THR A 48 -3.70 -20.90 -22.68
N LYS A 49 -3.84 -21.19 -21.40
CA LYS A 49 -3.97 -20.19 -20.33
C LYS A 49 -2.90 -20.45 -19.29
N GLU A 50 -1.87 -19.62 -19.29
CA GLU A 50 -0.83 -19.63 -18.27
C GLU A 50 -1.32 -18.85 -17.05
N ARG A 51 -1.18 -19.46 -15.86
CA ARG A 51 -1.49 -18.79 -14.59
C ARG A 51 -0.31 -17.93 -14.18
N ILE A 52 -0.59 -16.72 -13.72
CA ILE A 52 0.41 -15.79 -13.21
C ILE A 52 -0.12 -15.08 -11.95
N ASP A 53 0.79 -14.78 -11.03
CA ASP A 53 0.54 -13.88 -9.91
C ASP A 53 1.22 -12.54 -10.21
N PHE A 54 0.43 -11.46 -10.23
CA PHE A 54 0.89 -10.10 -10.51
C PHE A 54 0.58 -9.17 -9.35
N LEU A 55 0.92 -9.62 -8.13
CA LEU A 55 0.81 -8.78 -6.94
C LEU A 55 1.66 -7.52 -7.12
N PRO A 56 1.13 -6.31 -6.81
CA PRO A 56 1.91 -5.10 -6.88
C PRO A 56 3.18 -5.23 -6.03
N HIS A 57 4.34 -4.98 -6.63
CA HIS A 57 5.61 -4.96 -5.91
C HIS A 57 5.53 -3.94 -4.76
N TYR A 58 6.19 -4.20 -3.63
CA TYR A 58 6.13 -3.33 -2.44
C TYR A 58 6.66 -1.90 -2.69
N ASP A 59 7.43 -1.71 -3.77
CA ASP A 59 7.79 -0.38 -4.29
C ASP A 59 6.57 0.52 -4.56
N THR A 60 5.39 -0.07 -4.79
CA THR A 60 4.11 0.64 -4.86
C THR A 60 3.87 1.51 -3.62
N LEU A 61 4.38 1.10 -2.45
CA LEU A 61 4.39 1.88 -1.22
C LEU A 61 5.70 2.65 -1.04
N VAL A 62 6.84 1.96 -1.05
CA VAL A 62 8.13 2.54 -0.64
C VAL A 62 8.62 3.64 -1.58
N LYS A 63 8.25 3.59 -2.88
CA LYS A 63 8.61 4.62 -3.86
C LYS A 63 7.44 5.54 -4.20
N SER A 64 6.30 5.43 -3.49
CA SER A 64 5.05 6.12 -3.81
C SER A 64 5.14 7.65 -3.83
N GLY A 65 6.03 8.23 -3.02
CA GLY A 65 6.25 9.68 -2.95
C GLY A 65 7.52 10.16 -3.64
N MET A 66 8.41 9.26 -4.07
CA MET A 66 9.79 9.60 -4.47
C MET A 66 9.86 10.52 -5.71
N TYR A 67 8.86 10.47 -6.58
CA TYR A 67 8.82 11.22 -7.83
C TYR A 67 7.58 12.12 -7.99
N GLU A 68 6.78 12.26 -6.94
CA GLU A 68 5.50 13.00 -6.99
C GLU A 68 5.68 14.49 -6.65
N TYR A 69 6.61 14.80 -5.76
CA TYR A 69 6.84 16.13 -5.22
C TYR A 69 7.98 16.83 -5.99
N TYR A 70 7.66 17.46 -7.12
CA TYR A 70 8.62 18.21 -7.91
C TYR A 70 8.67 19.70 -7.52
N ALA A 71 9.86 20.30 -7.57
CA ALA A 71 10.01 21.74 -7.38
C ALA A 71 9.45 22.48 -8.59
N SER A 72 8.60 23.46 -8.35
CA SER A 72 8.04 24.35 -9.37
C SER A 72 7.92 25.76 -8.81
N GLU A 73 7.98 26.77 -9.67
CA GLU A 73 7.82 28.19 -9.29
C GLU A 73 8.76 28.64 -8.15
N GLY A 74 9.94 28.04 -8.05
CA GLY A 74 10.93 28.35 -7.01
C GLY A 74 10.58 27.81 -5.61
N GLN A 75 9.58 26.94 -5.49
CA GLN A 75 9.16 26.36 -4.21
C GLN A 75 9.80 25.00 -3.97
N ASN A 76 10.31 24.79 -2.76
CA ASN A 76 10.74 23.47 -2.29
C ASN A 76 9.48 22.62 -2.00
N PRO A 77 9.42 21.38 -2.48
CA PRO A 77 8.19 20.59 -2.38
C PRO A 77 8.04 19.80 -1.07
N LEU A 78 9.03 19.83 -0.17
CA LEU A 78 8.97 19.17 1.15
C LEU A 78 7.75 19.58 2.01
N PRO A 79 7.36 20.86 2.09
CA PRO A 79 6.16 21.26 2.81
C PRO A 79 4.87 20.64 2.27
N PHE A 80 4.82 20.26 0.99
CA PHE A 80 3.64 19.59 0.42
C PHE A 80 3.46 18.18 0.97
N ALA A 81 4.56 17.46 1.20
CA ALA A 81 4.50 16.16 1.89
C ALA A 81 4.00 16.31 3.33
N LEU A 82 4.44 17.36 4.05
CA LEU A 82 3.92 17.64 5.39
C LEU A 82 2.44 18.06 5.36
N ALA A 83 2.01 18.79 4.34
CA ALA A 83 0.61 19.20 4.15
C ALA A 83 -0.33 17.99 4.06
N GLU A 84 0.04 16.93 3.34
CA GLU A 84 -0.74 15.69 3.28
C GLU A 84 -0.98 15.07 4.67
N LEU A 85 -0.02 15.16 5.58
CA LEU A 85 -0.16 14.67 6.96
C LEU A 85 -1.01 15.62 7.81
N ILE A 86 -0.88 16.93 7.59
CA ILE A 86 -1.75 17.94 8.20
C ILE A 86 -3.20 17.73 7.76
N ASP A 87 -3.45 17.45 6.47
CA ASP A 87 -4.79 17.22 5.92
C ASP A 87 -5.47 16.01 6.56
N ASN A 88 -4.73 14.92 6.76
CA ASN A 88 -5.21 13.76 7.51
C ASN A 88 -5.57 14.14 8.96
N SER A 89 -4.71 14.93 9.62
CA SER A 89 -4.90 15.39 10.99
C SER A 89 -6.09 16.37 11.12
N LEU A 90 -6.31 17.23 10.11
CA LEU A 90 -7.48 18.09 10.02
C LEU A 90 -8.76 17.25 9.94
N SER A 91 -8.77 16.20 9.11
CA SER A 91 -9.92 15.28 9.05
C SER A 91 -10.16 14.58 10.40
N ALA A 92 -9.09 14.09 11.05
CA ALA A 92 -9.16 13.38 12.32
C ALA A 92 -9.65 14.25 13.49
N THR A 93 -9.32 15.54 13.48
CA THR A 93 -9.69 16.51 14.53
C THR A 93 -10.99 17.27 14.26
N SER A 94 -11.66 17.00 13.14
CA SER A 94 -12.80 17.79 12.65
C SER A 94 -14.01 17.83 13.61
N GLN A 95 -14.17 16.82 14.46
CA GLN A 95 -15.26 16.69 15.42
C GLN A 95 -14.81 16.93 16.87
N ASN A 96 -13.59 17.44 17.10
CA ASN A 96 -13.14 17.76 18.44
C ASN A 96 -14.06 18.82 19.08
N THR A 97 -14.43 18.62 20.33
CA THR A 97 -15.24 19.57 21.12
C THR A 97 -14.44 20.78 21.61
N GLY A 98 -13.11 20.72 21.53
CA GLY A 98 -12.19 21.78 21.95
C GLY A 98 -11.09 22.04 20.92
N ILE A 99 -9.87 22.31 21.40
CA ILE A 99 -8.73 22.64 20.55
C ILE A 99 -8.42 21.48 19.58
N ARG A 100 -8.21 21.82 18.32
CA ARG A 100 -7.65 20.94 17.29
C ARG A 100 -6.14 21.19 17.24
N SER A 101 -5.38 20.33 17.91
CA SER A 101 -3.92 20.42 17.98
C SER A 101 -3.30 19.52 16.93
N ILE A 102 -2.41 20.07 16.11
CA ILE A 102 -1.60 19.36 15.13
C ILE A 102 -0.17 19.87 15.33
N GLN A 103 0.73 18.98 15.74
CA GLN A 103 2.12 19.30 16.05
C GLN A 103 3.03 18.63 15.02
N ILE A 104 4.00 19.37 14.51
CA ILE A 104 5.10 18.83 13.71
C ILE A 104 6.37 19.01 14.53
N LYS A 105 7.01 17.90 14.90
CA LYS A 105 8.28 17.91 15.64
C LYS A 105 9.39 17.40 14.73
N LEU A 106 10.41 18.23 14.57
CA LEU A 106 11.64 17.90 13.85
C LEU A 106 12.69 17.52 14.89
N LEU A 107 12.85 16.21 15.11
CA LEU A 107 13.76 15.64 16.09
C LEU A 107 15.12 15.44 15.42
N PHE A 108 15.88 16.53 15.28
CA PHE A 108 17.21 16.55 14.64
C PHE A 108 18.34 16.82 15.64
N ASP A 109 18.06 16.67 16.93
CA ASP A 109 19.06 16.69 17.99
C ASP A 109 19.69 15.28 18.08
N ASP A 110 20.90 15.14 17.56
CA ASP A 110 21.64 13.86 17.52
C ASP A 110 21.85 13.25 18.92
N SER A 111 21.76 14.05 19.99
CA SER A 111 21.83 13.53 21.37
C SER A 111 20.60 12.72 21.77
N GLN A 112 19.48 12.88 21.04
CA GLN A 112 18.20 12.21 21.29
C GLN A 112 17.98 10.99 20.39
N GLY A 113 18.96 10.66 19.53
CA GLY A 113 18.92 9.53 18.61
C GLY A 113 18.94 9.96 17.15
N LYS A 114 18.50 9.06 16.25
CA LYS A 114 18.49 9.33 14.80
C LYS A 114 17.46 10.41 14.42
N PRO A 115 17.70 11.17 13.33
CA PRO A 115 16.75 12.15 12.84
C PRO A 115 15.34 11.58 12.62
N ALA A 116 14.32 12.28 13.10
CA ALA A 116 12.92 11.91 12.90
C ALA A 116 12.02 13.12 12.68
N VAL A 117 11.00 12.95 11.82
CA VAL A 117 9.90 13.90 11.67
C VAL A 117 8.65 13.24 12.23
N THR A 118 7.99 13.89 13.18
CA THR A 118 6.76 13.38 13.80
C THR A 118 5.61 14.36 13.62
N VAL A 119 4.47 13.84 13.18
CA VAL A 119 3.20 14.58 13.13
C VAL A 119 2.27 13.95 14.17
N ILE A 120 1.80 14.77 15.10
CA ILE A 120 0.98 14.33 16.24
C ILE A 120 -0.26 15.21 16.30
N ASP A 121 -1.43 14.58 16.27
CA ASP A 121 -2.71 15.27 16.46
C ASP A 121 -3.49 14.72 17.66
N ASN A 122 -4.45 15.50 18.13
CA ASN A 122 -5.38 15.09 19.19
C ASN A 122 -6.77 14.73 18.63
N GLY A 123 -6.82 14.19 17.41
CA GLY A 123 -8.06 13.77 16.76
C GLY A 123 -8.60 12.47 17.31
N ARG A 124 -9.58 11.91 16.59
CA ARG A 124 -10.30 10.69 17.01
C ARG A 124 -9.48 9.40 17.06
N GLY A 125 -8.24 9.40 16.57
CA GLY A 125 -7.41 8.20 16.45
C GLY A 125 -7.95 7.19 15.41
N MET A 126 -7.37 5.98 15.43
CA MET A 126 -7.74 4.87 14.55
C MET A 126 -7.82 3.57 15.36
N THR A 127 -8.87 2.78 15.16
CA THR A 127 -8.95 1.40 15.64
C THR A 127 -7.92 0.52 14.92
N SER A 128 -7.65 -0.69 15.43
CA SER A 128 -6.78 -1.67 14.74
C SER A 128 -7.19 -1.90 13.28
N LYS A 129 -8.50 -2.00 12.98
CA LYS A 129 -9.00 -2.16 11.62
C LYS A 129 -8.79 -0.91 10.76
N GLN A 130 -9.01 0.27 11.31
CA GLN A 130 -8.79 1.54 10.59
C GLN A 130 -7.29 1.75 10.30
N LEU A 131 -6.42 1.36 11.23
CA LEU A 131 -4.97 1.39 11.03
C LEU A 131 -4.53 0.40 9.94
N ASN A 132 -5.10 -0.81 9.92
CA ASN A 132 -4.89 -1.76 8.82
C ASN A 132 -5.39 -1.19 7.47
N ASN A 133 -6.57 -0.57 7.45
CA ASN A 133 -7.10 0.07 6.24
C ASN A 133 -6.19 1.22 5.76
N TRP A 134 -5.57 1.97 6.67
CA TRP A 134 -4.60 3.01 6.31
C TRP A 134 -3.40 2.43 5.56
N ALA A 135 -2.94 1.22 5.91
CA ALA A 135 -1.81 0.56 5.25
C ALA A 135 -2.11 0.11 3.80
N VAL A 136 -3.38 -0.20 3.49
CA VAL A 136 -3.78 -0.64 2.15
C VAL A 136 -3.68 0.51 1.15
N TYR A 137 -2.81 0.36 0.14
CA TYR A 137 -2.61 1.40 -0.88
C TYR A 137 -3.86 1.58 -1.75
N ARG A 138 -4.22 2.84 -2.05
CA ARG A 138 -5.46 3.23 -2.78
C ARG A 138 -6.78 2.84 -2.12
N LEU A 139 -6.77 2.38 -0.87
CA LEU A 139 -8.00 2.22 -0.09
C LEU A 139 -8.47 3.59 0.40
N SER A 140 -9.54 4.10 -0.22
CA SER A 140 -10.07 5.43 0.02
C SER A 140 -11.33 5.40 0.89
N LYS A 141 -11.83 6.58 1.25
CA LYS A 141 -13.12 6.73 1.92
C LYS A 141 -14.31 6.19 1.10
N PHE A 142 -14.14 6.00 -0.21
CA PHE A 142 -15.18 5.47 -1.11
C PHE A 142 -15.15 3.94 -1.23
N THR A 143 -14.00 3.32 -1.03
CA THR A 143 -13.79 1.88 -1.28
C THR A 143 -13.58 1.07 0.00
N ARG A 144 -13.20 1.72 1.11
CA ARG A 144 -13.20 1.04 2.41
C ARG A 144 -14.63 0.65 2.74
N GLN A 145 -14.87 -0.64 2.94
CA GLN A 145 -16.12 -1.09 3.54
C GLN A 145 -16.19 -0.45 4.92
N GLY A 146 -17.19 0.42 5.11
CA GLY A 146 -17.55 0.89 6.45
C GLY A 146 -17.96 -0.31 7.28
N ASP A 147 -17.69 -0.27 8.58
CA ASP A 147 -17.94 -1.36 9.50
C ASP A 147 -19.36 -1.93 9.31
N PHE A 148 -19.44 -3.19 8.89
CA PHE A 148 -20.65 -3.97 9.08
C PHE A 148 -20.59 -4.51 10.51
N GLU A 149 -21.57 -4.06 11.32
CA GLU A 149 -22.06 -4.58 12.61
C GLU A 149 -21.63 -3.94 13.94
N SER A 150 -20.72 -2.96 14.03
CA SER A 150 -20.52 -2.27 15.33
C SER A 150 -20.20 -0.78 15.33
N ASP A 151 -19.66 -0.19 14.25
CA ASP A 151 -19.37 1.25 14.18
C ASP A 151 -20.23 1.93 13.11
N HIS A 152 -21.22 2.72 13.55
CA HIS A 152 -22.17 3.45 12.71
C HIS A 152 -21.58 4.60 11.84
N SER A 153 -20.37 4.50 11.28
CA SER A 153 -19.83 5.57 10.43
C SER A 153 -19.17 5.09 9.14
N GLY A 154 -20.00 4.72 8.17
CA GLY A 154 -19.63 4.85 6.76
C GLY A 154 -19.20 6.29 6.42
N TYR A 155 -18.56 6.51 5.27
CA TYR A 155 -18.21 7.86 4.85
C TYR A 155 -19.47 8.74 4.74
N VAL A 156 -19.55 9.77 5.58
CA VAL A 156 -20.57 10.80 5.52
C VAL A 156 -19.99 12.01 4.83
N ARG A 157 -20.55 12.36 3.66
CA ARG A 157 -20.15 13.56 2.94
C ARG A 157 -20.53 14.80 3.77
N PRO A 158 -19.60 15.75 4.02
CA PRO A 158 -19.94 16.96 4.75
C PRO A 158 -20.92 17.84 3.95
N LEU A 159 -21.72 18.61 4.68
CA LEU A 159 -22.57 19.64 4.08
C LEU A 159 -21.72 20.74 3.42
N PRO A 160 -22.27 21.48 2.43
CA PRO A 160 -21.63 22.67 1.92
C PRO A 160 -21.41 23.69 3.03
N VAL A 161 -20.19 24.21 3.13
CA VAL A 161 -19.78 25.27 4.05
C VAL A 161 -19.03 26.36 3.28
N PRO A 162 -19.00 27.61 3.76
CA PRO A 162 -18.26 28.68 3.10
C PRO A 162 -16.82 28.27 2.80
N ARG A 163 -16.36 28.56 1.57
CA ARG A 163 -15.01 28.20 1.07
C ARG A 163 -14.70 26.70 1.09
N SER A 164 -15.71 25.84 1.27
CA SER A 164 -15.53 24.38 1.40
C SER A 164 -14.58 23.98 2.54
N LEU A 165 -14.46 24.79 3.59
CA LEU A 165 -13.64 24.53 4.79
C LEU A 165 -14.25 23.46 5.69
N ASN A 166 -14.41 22.24 5.17
CA ASN A 166 -15.10 21.13 5.83
C ASN A 166 -14.15 20.10 6.47
N SER A 167 -12.82 20.27 6.36
CA SER A 167 -11.80 19.30 6.80
C SER A 167 -11.91 17.91 6.14
N ASP A 168 -12.70 17.76 5.08
CA ASP A 168 -12.82 16.53 4.29
C ASP A 168 -11.96 16.61 3.03
N ILE A 169 -10.65 16.58 3.24
CA ILE A 169 -9.64 16.82 2.19
C ILE A 169 -9.26 15.52 1.48
N SER A 170 -9.29 14.39 2.21
CA SER A 170 -8.89 13.08 1.68
C SER A 170 -9.74 12.63 0.49
N TYR A 171 -9.10 12.02 -0.51
CA TYR A 171 -9.80 11.48 -1.69
C TYR A 171 -9.22 10.13 -2.16
N PHE A 172 -7.91 10.04 -2.37
CA PHE A 172 -7.30 8.93 -3.12
C PHE A 172 -6.86 7.73 -2.27
N GLY A 173 -6.72 7.89 -0.95
CA GLY A 173 -6.22 6.81 -0.09
C GLY A 173 -4.72 6.51 -0.26
N VAL A 174 -3.93 7.48 -0.72
CA VAL A 174 -2.47 7.32 -0.93
C VAL A 174 -1.62 8.43 -0.29
N GLY A 175 -2.13 9.65 -0.15
CA GLY A 175 -1.33 10.84 0.20
C GLY A 175 -0.47 10.69 1.46
N GLY A 176 -1.04 10.16 2.55
CA GLY A 176 -0.27 9.90 3.77
C GLY A 176 0.90 8.92 3.58
N LYS A 177 0.77 7.91 2.71
CA LYS A 177 1.86 6.98 2.39
C LYS A 177 2.92 7.63 1.52
N GLN A 178 2.49 8.42 0.52
CA GLN A 178 3.40 9.19 -0.32
C GLN A 178 4.25 10.16 0.52
N ALA A 179 3.62 10.86 1.46
CA ALA A 179 4.30 11.80 2.34
C ALA A 179 5.38 11.13 3.20
N VAL A 180 5.07 10.05 3.92
CA VAL A 180 6.04 9.40 4.82
C VAL A 180 7.19 8.75 4.06
N PHE A 181 6.94 8.18 2.88
CA PHE A 181 7.97 7.56 2.04
C PHE A 181 8.72 8.55 1.13
N PHE A 182 8.22 9.79 1.00
CA PHE A 182 9.00 10.89 0.46
C PHE A 182 9.98 11.46 1.50
N VAL A 183 9.51 11.63 2.75
CA VAL A 183 10.31 12.20 3.84
C VAL A 183 11.38 11.22 4.35
N GLY A 184 11.07 9.92 4.40
CA GLY A 184 11.96 8.91 4.94
C GLY A 184 11.70 7.51 4.39
N GLN A 185 12.25 6.50 5.06
CA GLN A 185 12.19 5.10 4.62
C GLN A 185 11.39 4.20 5.58
N SER A 186 10.85 4.77 6.66
CA SER A 186 10.09 4.06 7.68
C SER A 186 9.02 4.97 8.26
N ALA A 187 7.81 4.46 8.40
CA ALA A 187 6.70 5.10 9.07
C ALA A 187 6.25 4.25 10.25
N ARG A 188 6.26 4.83 11.45
CA ARG A 188 5.67 4.23 12.66
C ARG A 188 4.38 4.98 12.98
N MET A 189 3.26 4.30 12.78
CA MET A 189 1.93 4.82 13.09
C MET A 189 1.56 4.38 14.50
N ILE A 190 1.26 5.33 15.38
CA ILE A 190 0.80 5.07 16.75
C ILE A 190 -0.52 5.80 16.91
N SER A 191 -1.59 5.08 17.23
CA SER A 191 -2.93 5.65 17.29
C SER A 191 -3.77 5.04 18.41
N LYS A 192 -4.64 5.84 19.01
CA LYS A 192 -5.54 5.41 20.07
C LYS A 192 -6.88 6.15 19.97
N PRO A 193 -7.98 5.44 19.68
CA PRO A 193 -9.33 5.98 19.80
C PRO A 193 -9.70 6.36 21.23
N ALA A 194 -10.65 7.27 21.38
CA ALA A 194 -11.10 7.74 22.70
C ALA A 194 -11.74 6.63 23.54
N ASP A 195 -12.46 5.73 22.90
CA ASP A 195 -13.15 4.57 23.48
C ASP A 195 -12.26 3.32 23.62
N SER A 196 -11.13 3.26 22.92
CA SER A 196 -10.15 2.18 23.07
C SER A 196 -9.40 2.30 24.40
N GLN A 197 -9.16 1.18 25.08
CA GLN A 197 -8.19 1.12 26.18
C GLN A 197 -6.75 0.99 25.64
N ASP A 198 -6.60 0.37 24.47
CA ASP A 198 -5.32 -0.01 23.89
C ASP A 198 -4.81 1.03 22.87
N VAL A 199 -3.49 1.16 22.83
CA VAL A 199 -2.78 1.86 21.75
C VAL A 199 -2.51 0.85 20.63
N HIS A 200 -2.81 1.25 19.39
CA HIS A 200 -2.50 0.45 18.21
C HIS A 200 -1.29 1.01 17.49
N GLU A 201 -0.38 0.12 17.12
CA GLU A 201 0.88 0.48 16.49
C GLU A 201 1.14 -0.36 15.25
N LEU A 202 1.62 0.29 14.18
CA LEU A 202 1.98 -0.35 12.92
C LEU A 202 3.26 0.31 12.38
N VAL A 203 4.21 -0.52 11.93
CA VAL A 203 5.40 -0.06 11.21
C VAL A 203 5.32 -0.53 9.77
N LEU A 204 5.52 0.40 8.84
CA LEU A 204 5.81 0.10 7.44
C LEU A 204 7.19 0.68 7.13
N SER A 205 8.15 -0.15 6.74
CA SER A 205 9.50 0.29 6.44
C SER A 205 10.04 -0.40 5.20
N LYS A 206 10.99 0.26 4.53
CA LYS A 206 11.74 -0.34 3.42
C LYS A 206 12.54 -1.58 3.83
N GLU A 207 12.95 -1.65 5.09
CA GLU A 207 13.76 -2.76 5.62
C GLU A 207 12.92 -4.03 5.87
N ASP A 208 11.64 -3.87 6.19
CA ASP A 208 10.72 -4.98 6.47
C ASP A 208 10.13 -5.63 5.19
N PHE A 209 10.30 -4.99 4.02
CA PHE A 209 9.86 -5.50 2.72
C PHE A 209 10.99 -6.18 1.96
#